data_AF-A0A6N8G6R1-F1
#
_entry.id   AF-A0A6N8G6R1-F1
#
_cell.length_a   1.000
_cell.length_b   1.000
_cell.length_c   1.000
_cell.angle_alpha   90.00
_cell.angle_beta   90.00
_cell.angle_gamma   90.00
#
_symmetry.space_group_name_H-M   'P 1'
#
loop_
_entity.id
_entity.type
_entity.pdbx_description
1 polymer ?
#
loop_
_entity_poly.entity_id
_entity_poly.type
_entity_poly.pdbx_seq_one_letter_code
_entity_poly.pdbx_strand_id
1 'polypeptide(L)'
;MATASPDHDDDQATLERLNRQYPNWKVWRSKDDRGRPAAWVATNKRGHDSVCAPTLHEPTAAKLEAQLQAPPLRHCKPFALVAEG
;
A
#
# COMPACT_ATOMS: atom_id res chain seq x y z
N MET A 1 -9.45 25.17 21.98
CA MET A 1 -10.15 23.93 21.60
C MET A 1 -9.79 23.63 20.17
N ALA A 2 -8.91 22.66 19.91
CA ALA A 2 -8.50 22.32 18.55
C ALA A 2 -9.63 21.50 17.89
N THR A 3 -10.24 22.04 16.84
CA THR A 3 -11.15 21.28 15.99
C THR A 3 -10.29 20.26 15.25
N ALA A 4 -10.21 19.03 15.78
CA ALA A 4 -9.66 17.90 15.06
C ALA A 4 -10.49 17.75 13.78
N SER A 5 -9.88 17.99 12.63
CA SER A 5 -10.52 17.84 11.33
C SER A 5 -11.05 16.40 11.23
N PRO A 6 -12.37 16.18 11.03
CA PRO A 6 -12.97 14.84 11.08
C PRO A 6 -12.41 13.86 10.05
N ASP A 7 -11.76 14.38 8.99
CA ASP A 7 -11.07 13.61 7.95
C ASP A 7 -9.85 12.82 8.47
N HIS A 8 -9.13 13.33 9.49
CA HIS A 8 -7.88 12.70 9.95
C HIS A 8 -8.10 11.49 10.88
N ASP A 9 -9.21 11.49 11.62
CA ASP A 9 -9.55 10.41 12.56
C ASP A 9 -9.99 9.15 11.80
N ASP A 10 -10.79 9.33 10.73
CA ASP A 10 -11.21 8.25 9.84
C ASP A 10 -10.03 7.63 9.07
N ASP A 11 -9.09 8.46 8.60
CA ASP A 11 -7.83 8.02 7.99
C ASP A 11 -7.02 7.14 8.97
N GLN A 12 -6.88 7.55 10.24
CA GLN A 12 -6.14 6.75 11.24
C GLN A 12 -6.81 5.41 11.55
N ALA A 13 -8.13 5.39 11.74
CA ALA A 13 -8.88 4.16 11.97
C ALA A 13 -8.71 3.18 10.80
N THR A 14 -8.77 3.70 9.57
CA THR A 14 -8.57 2.93 8.35
C THR A 14 -7.12 2.42 8.22
N LEU A 15 -6.13 3.24 8.53
CA LEU A 15 -4.71 2.85 8.57
C LEU A 15 -4.47 1.69 9.55
N GLU A 16 -5.02 1.80 10.76
CA GLU A 16 -4.88 0.78 11.79
C GLU A 16 -5.58 -0.52 11.39
N ARG A 17 -6.76 -0.43 10.77
CA ARG A 17 -7.47 -1.60 10.22
C ARG A 17 -6.65 -2.29 9.14
N LEU A 18 -6.13 -1.55 8.17
CA LEU A 18 -5.36 -2.10 7.05
C LEU A 18 -4.03 -2.72 7.51
N ASN A 19 -3.29 -2.06 8.41
CA ASN A 19 -2.04 -2.63 8.95
C ASN A 19 -2.28 -3.91 9.76
N ARG A 20 -3.43 -4.04 10.45
CA ARG A 20 -3.81 -5.27 11.15
C ARG A 20 -4.21 -6.40 10.18
N GLN A 21 -5.01 -6.09 9.17
CA GLN A 21 -5.46 -7.07 8.18
C GLN A 21 -4.32 -7.57 7.27
N TYR A 22 -3.36 -6.69 6.95
CA TYR A 22 -2.27 -6.99 6.02
C TYR A 22 -0.91 -6.81 6.71
N PRO A 23 -0.51 -7.72 7.62
CA PRO A 23 0.71 -7.57 8.42
C PRO A 23 2.00 -7.52 7.60
N ASN A 24 1.98 -8.13 6.40
CA ASN A 24 3.09 -8.11 5.43
C ASN A 24 3.27 -6.75 4.75
N TRP A 25 2.33 -5.82 4.94
CA TRP A 25 2.34 -4.49 4.35
C TRP A 25 2.41 -3.44 5.46
N LYS A 26 3.09 -2.33 5.17
CA LYS A 26 3.08 -1.12 5.99
C LYS A 26 2.25 -0.09 5.25
N VAL A 27 1.03 0.15 5.73
CA VAL A 27 0.13 1.13 5.12
C VAL A 27 0.30 2.48 5.83
N TRP A 28 0.42 3.56 5.06
CA TRP A 28 0.60 4.92 5.56
C TRP A 28 -0.02 5.94 4.60
N ARG A 29 -0.34 7.13 5.12
CA ARG A 29 -0.90 8.24 4.34
C ARG A 29 0.19 9.23 3.98
N SER A 30 0.41 9.45 2.69
CA SER A 30 1.29 10.49 2.19
C SER A 30 0.64 11.87 2.34
N LYS A 31 1.46 12.88 2.61
CA LYS A 31 1.02 14.28 2.76
C LYS A 31 1.61 15.11 1.63
N ASP A 32 0.81 16.02 1.09
CA ASP A 32 1.27 17.04 0.13
C ASP A 32 2.17 18.07 0.82
N ASP A 33 2.82 18.95 0.04
CA ASP A 33 3.66 20.05 0.55
C ASP A 33 2.92 20.92 1.59
N ARG A 34 1.60 21.03 1.43
CA ARG A 34 0.71 21.76 2.36
C ARG A 34 0.30 20.97 3.61
N GLY A 35 0.85 19.78 3.84
CA GLY A 35 0.53 18.91 4.97
C GLY A 35 -0.85 18.22 4.89
N ARG A 36 -1.52 18.28 3.74
CA ARG A 36 -2.85 17.67 3.52
C ARG A 36 -2.70 16.22 3.05
N PRO A 37 -3.62 15.31 3.41
CA PRO A 37 -3.58 13.93 2.94
C PRO A 37 -3.69 13.90 1.40
N ALA A 38 -2.69 13.32 0.75
CA ALA A 38 -2.59 13.26 -0.72
C ALA A 38 -2.92 11.87 -1.25
N ALA A 39 -2.21 10.85 -0.76
CA ALA A 39 -2.31 9.49 -1.30
C ALA A 39 -2.08 8.41 -0.24
N TRP A 40 -2.73 7.26 -0.46
CA TRP A 40 -2.63 6.05 0.36
C TRP A 40 -1.48 5.23 -0.19
N VAL A 41 -0.54 4.88 0.67
CA VAL A 41 0.67 4.17 0.26
C VAL A 41 0.80 2.91 1.09
N ALA A 42 1.12 1.79 0.43
CA ALA A 42 1.48 0.56 1.11
C ALA A 42 2.88 0.12 0.68
N THR A 43 3.74 -0.14 1.66
CA THR A 43 5.08 -0.64 1.42
C THR A 43 5.17 -2.10 1.87
N ASN A 44 5.67 -2.98 1.01
CA ASN A 44 5.80 -4.39 1.33
C ASN A 44 6.95 -4.59 2.33
N LYS A 45 6.65 -5.17 3.51
CA LYS A 45 7.64 -5.45 4.56
C LYS A 45 8.49 -6.69 4.25
N ARG A 46 8.04 -7.59 3.36
CA ARG A 46 8.81 -8.76 2.93
C ARG A 46 9.98 -8.41 2.01
N GLY A 47 10.02 -7.21 1.46
CA GLY A 47 11.18 -6.71 0.71
C GLY A 47 11.53 -7.54 -0.53
N HIS A 48 12.83 -7.76 -0.76
CA HIS A 48 13.39 -8.40 -1.96
C HIS A 48 12.87 -9.82 -2.21
N ASP A 49 12.51 -10.55 -1.14
CA ASP A 49 12.01 -11.93 -1.19
C ASP A 49 10.59 -12.03 -1.79
N SER A 50 9.89 -10.89 -1.88
CA SER A 50 8.53 -10.86 -2.39
C SER A 50 8.50 -10.71 -3.92
N VAL A 51 7.78 -11.62 -4.58
CA VAL A 51 7.40 -11.50 -5.99
C VAL A 51 6.37 -10.38 -6.24
N CYS A 52 5.97 -9.63 -5.21
CA CYS A 52 5.01 -8.53 -5.29
C CYS A 52 5.71 -7.17 -5.48
N ALA A 53 4.98 -6.18 -5.96
CA ALA A 53 5.46 -4.82 -6.04
C ALA A 53 5.94 -4.29 -4.66
N PRO A 54 7.06 -3.54 -4.61
CA PRO A 54 7.63 -3.07 -3.35
C PRO A 54 6.81 -1.96 -2.69
N THR A 55 6.16 -1.11 -3.51
CA THR A 55 5.35 0.01 -3.05
C THR A 55 4.11 0.14 -3.93
N LEU A 56 2.95 0.27 -3.30
CA LEU A 56 1.65 0.56 -3.92
C LEU A 56 1.23 1.97 -3.53
N HIS A 57 0.68 2.72 -4.46
CA HIS A 57 0.25 4.10 -4.25
C HIS A 57 -1.09 4.33 -4.93
N GLU A 58 -2.12 4.67 -4.15
CA GLU A 58 -3.47 4.90 -4.64
C GLU A 58 -4.08 6.16 -4.02
N PRO A 59 -5.01 6.84 -4.72
CA PRO A 59 -5.68 8.02 -4.19
C PRO A 59 -6.64 7.68 -3.04
N THR A 60 -7.21 6.47 -2.98
CA THR A 60 -8.21 6.05 -1.99
C THR A 60 -7.85 4.74 -1.28
N ALA A 61 -8.32 4.59 -0.03
CA ALA A 61 -8.07 3.40 0.78
C ALA A 61 -8.67 2.13 0.15
N ALA A 62 -9.86 2.24 -0.45
CA ALA A 62 -10.53 1.11 -1.09
C ALA A 62 -9.74 0.59 -2.30
N LYS A 63 -9.17 1.48 -3.12
CA LYS A 63 -8.31 1.06 -4.25
C LYS A 63 -7.00 0.44 -3.75
N LEU A 64 -6.44 1.00 -2.68
CA LEU A 64 -5.26 0.41 -2.04
C LEU A 64 -5.59 -1.00 -1.50
N GLU A 65 -6.71 -1.18 -0.82
CA GLU A 65 -7.15 -2.47 -0.28
C GLU A 65 -7.34 -3.52 -1.38
N ALA A 66 -7.95 -3.15 -2.51
CA ALA A 66 -8.09 -4.03 -3.66
C ALA A 66 -6.73 -4.52 -4.19
N GLN A 67 -5.72 -3.63 -4.24
CA GLN A 67 -4.35 -4.03 -4.59
C GLN A 67 -3.63 -4.79 -3.47
N LEU A 68 -3.97 -4.58 -2.20
CA LEU A 68 -3.40 -5.38 -1.10
C LEU A 68 -3.92 -6.83 -1.12
N GLN A 69 -5.16 -7.04 -1.57
CA GLN A 69 -5.76 -8.36 -1.78
C GLN A 69 -5.15 -9.08 -2.99
N ALA A 70 -4.90 -8.35 -4.08
CA ALA A 70 -4.28 -8.86 -5.29
C ALA A 70 -3.06 -8.01 -5.67
N PRO A 71 -1.94 -8.14 -4.93
CA PRO A 71 -0.77 -7.30 -5.15
C PRO A 71 -0.18 -7.57 -6.53
N PRO A 72 0.08 -6.52 -7.33
CA PRO A 72 0.69 -6.67 -8.63
C PRO A 72 2.03 -7.37 -8.46
N LEU A 73 2.27 -8.38 -9.28
CA LEU A 73 3.56 -9.06 -9.31
C LEU A 73 4.62 -8.04 -9.73
N ARG A 74 5.72 -8.03 -8.99
CA ARG A 74 6.97 -7.43 -9.42
C ARG A 74 7.24 -8.03 -10.80
N HIS A 75 7.47 -7.20 -11.82
CA HIS A 75 7.90 -7.67 -13.13
C HIS A 75 9.25 -8.39 -13.02
N CYS A 76 9.25 -9.62 -12.51
CA CYS A 76 10.16 -10.63 -12.96
C CYS A 76 9.74 -10.85 -14.41
N LYS A 77 10.46 -10.22 -15.36
CA LYS A 77 10.59 -10.81 -16.69
C LYS A 77 10.78 -12.31 -16.45
N PRO A 78 10.03 -13.21 -17.10
CA PRO A 78 10.40 -14.61 -17.03
C PRO A 78 11.86 -14.65 -17.45
N PHE A 79 12.75 -15.09 -16.55
CA PHE A 79 13.94 -15.75 -17.04
C PHE A 79 13.34 -16.89 -17.86
N ALA A 80 13.35 -16.73 -19.18
CA ALA A 80 12.84 -17.72 -20.10
C ALA A 80 13.65 -18.98 -19.82
N LEU A 81 13.09 -19.86 -18.99
CA LEU A 81 13.50 -21.24 -18.93
C LEU A 81 13.02 -21.83 -20.24
N VAL A 82 13.81 -21.62 -21.28
CA VAL A 82 13.76 -22.42 -22.50
C VAL A 82 14.13 -23.84 -22.08
N ALA A 83 13.12 -24.59 -21.67
CA ALA A 83 13.18 -26.03 -21.46
C ALA A 83 12.22 -26.66 -22.48
N GLU A 84 12.60 -26.57 -23.75
CA GLU A 84 12.09 -27.40 -24.83
C GLU A 84 13.36 -27.80 -25.60
N GLY A 85 13.77 -29.06 -25.70
CA GLY A 85 12.96 -30.25 -25.94
C GLY A 85 13.32 -30.73 -27.33
#